data_AF-A0A3D1F5M5-F1
#
_entry.id   AF-A0A3D1F5M5-F1
#
_cell.length_a   1.000
_cell.length_b   1.000
_cell.length_c   1.000
_cell.angle_alpha   90.00
_cell.angle_beta   90.00
_cell.angle_gamma   90.00
#
_symmetry.space_group_name_H-M   'P 1'
#
loop_
_entity.id
_entity.type
_entity.pdbx_description
1 polymer ?
#
loop_
_entity_poly.entity_id
_entity_poly.type
_entity_poly.pdbx_seq_one_letter_code
_entity_poly.pdbx_strand_id
1 'polypeptide(L)'
;LRLHYRNSLLGSKGASLPSDGSEGTVAPAGGGSAMMVLEALLRLRQASCHPGLIDSNRRGEPSAKLEALIEMVLELAEEGHKALIFSQFVEMLSIVRSRLEEHGIVYEYLDGQTRDRKRRVQRFQDDPDCPVFLISLKAGGLGLNLTAAEYVFILDPWWNPAVEQQAIDRTHRIGQTRHVFAYRMICQDTVEQRIAELQDRKRQLADAIVGGDQSPLRNLSRDDLERLLS
;
A
#
# COMPACT_ATOMS: atom_id res chain seq x y z
N LEU A 1 17.22 12.48 2.04
CA LEU A 1 16.84 11.06 2.22
C LEU A 1 17.19 10.20 1.00
N ARG A 2 16.62 10.45 -0.21
CA ARG A 2 16.91 9.70 -1.46
C ARG A 2 18.41 9.60 -1.81
N LEU A 3 19.15 10.71 -1.78
CA LEU A 3 20.59 10.74 -2.09
C LEU A 3 21.47 10.06 -1.04
N HIS A 4 21.09 10.14 0.24
CA HIS A 4 21.84 9.52 1.35
C HIS A 4 21.84 7.99 1.23
N TYR A 5 20.68 7.38 0.97
CA TYR A 5 20.59 5.92 0.78
C TYR A 5 21.21 5.47 -0.53
N ARG A 6 21.03 6.21 -1.64
CA ARG A 6 21.68 5.91 -2.92
C ARG A 6 23.21 5.81 -2.77
N ASN A 7 23.82 6.80 -2.12
CA ASN A 7 25.26 6.85 -1.94
C ASN A 7 25.77 5.79 -0.96
N SER A 8 25.01 5.49 0.11
CA SER A 8 25.37 4.44 1.06
C SER A 8 25.27 3.03 0.47
N LEU A 9 24.40 2.80 -0.51
CA LEU A 9 24.17 1.48 -1.12
C LEU A 9 25.07 1.23 -2.35
N LEU A 10 25.46 2.28 -3.08
CA LEU A 10 26.28 2.18 -4.28
C LEU A 10 27.76 2.55 -4.06
N GLY A 11 28.09 3.13 -2.91
CA GLY A 11 29.41 3.72 -2.63
C GLY A 11 30.51 2.76 -2.16
N SER A 12 30.27 1.45 -2.01
CA SER A 12 31.30 0.50 -1.56
C SER A 12 32.19 -0.01 -2.71
N LYS A 13 32.82 0.89 -3.47
CA LYS A 13 34.01 0.57 -4.27
C LYS A 13 35.00 1.72 -4.19
N GLY A 14 35.91 1.63 -3.22
CA GLY A 14 36.98 2.60 -3.04
C GLY A 14 37.78 2.37 -1.76
N ALA A 15 38.26 1.15 -1.50
CA ALA A 15 39.28 0.93 -0.49
C ALA A 15 40.46 0.23 -1.15
N SER A 16 41.53 0.99 -1.33
CA SER A 16 42.88 0.55 -1.73
C SER A 16 43.37 -0.59 -0.83
N LEU A 17 43.93 -1.62 -1.45
CA LEU A 17 44.57 -2.78 -0.80
C LEU A 17 45.77 -2.33 0.06
N PRO A 18 45.91 -2.82 1.31
CA PRO A 18 47.21 -3.06 1.89
C PRO A 18 47.62 -4.51 1.61
N SER A 19 48.85 -4.67 1.12
CA SER A 19 49.60 -5.92 1.13
C SER A 19 49.94 -6.28 2.57
N ASP A 20 49.41 -7.38 3.11
CA ASP A 20 50.22 -8.49 3.64
C ASP A 20 49.34 -9.65 4.13
N GLY A 21 49.90 -10.86 4.04
CA GLY A 21 49.19 -12.12 4.28
C GLY A 21 48.84 -12.40 5.74
N SER A 22 47.62 -12.89 5.96
CA SER A 22 47.29 -13.88 7.00
C SER A 22 45.91 -14.47 6.73
N GLU A 23 45.84 -15.79 6.75
CA GLU A 23 44.61 -16.57 6.55
C GLU A 23 43.63 -16.29 7.70
N GLY A 24 42.52 -15.62 7.38
CA GLY A 24 41.38 -15.45 8.25
C GLY A 24 40.11 -15.69 7.44
N THR A 25 39.38 -16.74 7.78
CA THR A 25 38.11 -17.15 7.17
C THR A 25 37.10 -15.99 7.21
N VAL A 26 36.89 -15.33 6.07
CA VAL A 26 35.90 -14.25 5.94
C VAL A 26 34.52 -14.88 5.80
N ALA A 27 33.69 -14.77 6.83
CA ALA A 27 32.25 -15.04 6.73
C ALA A 27 31.59 -13.99 5.80
N PRO A 28 30.60 -14.37 4.97
CA PRO A 28 30.01 -13.43 4.02
C PRO A 28 29.12 -12.43 4.75
N ALA A 29 29.59 -11.18 4.86
CA ALA A 29 28.80 -10.04 5.30
C ALA A 29 27.82 -9.58 4.20
N GLY A 30 26.84 -10.42 3.85
CA GLY A 30 25.86 -10.16 2.79
C GLY A 30 24.48 -9.65 3.25
N GLY A 31 24.17 -9.73 4.56
CA GLY A 31 22.81 -9.50 5.07
C GLY A 31 22.41 -8.03 5.31
N GLY A 32 23.38 -7.14 5.57
CA GLY A 32 23.10 -5.75 5.98
C GLY A 32 22.57 -4.85 4.86
N SER A 33 23.02 -5.07 3.62
CA SER A 33 22.64 -4.23 2.47
C SER A 33 21.17 -4.43 2.09
N ALA A 34 20.70 -5.67 1.99
CA ALA A 34 19.31 -5.97 1.63
C ALA A 34 18.30 -5.43 2.67
N MET A 35 18.64 -5.52 3.96
CA MET A 35 17.80 -5.01 5.04
C MET A 35 17.69 -3.48 5.00
N MET A 36 18.80 -2.78 4.75
CA MET A 36 18.79 -1.32 4.57
C MET A 36 17.99 -0.87 3.34
N VAL A 37 18.07 -1.61 2.23
CA VAL A 37 17.27 -1.32 1.02
C VAL A 37 15.79 -1.48 1.30
N LEU A 38 15.39 -2.57 1.96
CA LEU A 38 13.98 -2.83 2.28
C LEU A 38 13.42 -1.76 3.22
N GLU A 39 14.21 -1.32 4.21
CA GLU A 39 13.82 -0.23 5.10
C GLU A 39 13.69 1.11 4.35
N ALA A 40 14.65 1.44 3.48
CA ALA A 40 14.59 2.65 2.66
C ALA A 40 13.35 2.65 1.76
N LEU A 41 13.06 1.53 1.12
CA LEU A 41 11.88 1.33 0.28
C LEU A 41 10.57 1.46 1.07
N LEU A 42 10.51 0.89 2.29
CA LEU A 42 9.37 1.06 3.19
C LEU A 42 9.16 2.54 3.53
N ARG A 43 10.21 3.26 3.90
CA ARG A 43 10.14 4.70 4.23
C ARG A 43 9.74 5.53 3.01
N LEU A 44 10.23 5.22 1.82
CA LEU A 44 9.82 5.92 0.60
C LEU A 44 8.32 5.71 0.31
N ARG A 45 7.80 4.49 0.52
CA ARG A 45 6.36 4.21 0.35
C ARG A 45 5.53 4.98 1.36
N GLN A 46 5.92 4.96 2.63
CA GLN A 46 5.27 5.74 3.68
C GLN A 46 5.25 7.25 3.35
N ALA A 47 6.39 7.81 2.93
CA ALA A 47 6.49 9.22 2.56
C ALA A 47 5.62 9.59 1.35
N SER A 48 5.45 8.66 0.39
CA SER A 48 4.62 8.86 -0.80
C SER A 48 3.12 8.82 -0.48
N CYS A 49 2.73 8.07 0.54
CA CYS A 49 1.36 8.03 1.04
C CYS A 49 1.02 9.27 1.88
N HIS A 50 1.80 9.52 2.94
CA HIS A 50 1.60 10.66 3.85
C HIS A 50 2.84 10.92 4.72
N PRO A 51 3.28 12.18 4.91
CA PRO A 51 4.43 12.51 5.78
C PRO A 51 4.26 12.01 7.23
N GLY A 52 3.04 12.06 7.73
CA GLY A 52 2.59 11.51 9.02
C GLY A 52 2.90 10.02 9.26
N LEU A 53 3.20 9.23 8.23
CA LEU A 53 3.63 7.83 8.36
C LEU A 53 5.11 7.67 8.72
N ILE A 54 5.91 8.71 8.48
CA ILE A 54 7.33 8.78 8.86
C ILE A 54 7.48 9.51 10.20
N ASP A 55 6.73 10.58 10.39
CA ASP A 55 6.78 11.41 11.59
C ASP A 55 5.36 11.69 12.07
N SER A 56 5.00 11.15 13.24
CA SER A 56 3.68 11.31 13.83
C SER A 56 3.29 12.76 14.10
N ASN A 57 4.25 13.67 14.26
CA ASN A 57 3.97 15.10 14.45
C ASN A 57 3.42 15.77 13.18
N ARG A 58 3.61 15.13 12.03
CA ARG A 58 3.19 15.61 10.71
C ARG A 58 1.88 14.99 10.24
N ARG A 59 1.12 14.35 11.14
CA ARG A 59 -0.18 13.72 10.81
C ARG A 59 -1.26 14.73 10.44
N GLY A 60 -1.18 15.97 10.94
CA GLY A 60 -2.10 17.05 10.59
C GLY A 60 -1.71 17.80 9.31
N GLU A 61 -0.58 17.47 8.68
CA GLU A 61 -0.21 18.09 7.40
C GLU A 61 -1.08 17.54 6.27
N PRO A 62 -1.44 18.36 5.27
CA PRO A 62 -2.14 17.88 4.09
C PRO A 62 -1.21 16.99 3.24
N SER A 63 -1.80 16.09 2.46
CA SER A 63 -1.09 15.38 1.39
C SER A 63 -1.99 15.24 0.18
N ALA A 64 -1.43 15.35 -1.03
CA ALA A 64 -2.21 15.32 -2.26
C ALA A 64 -3.12 14.08 -2.37
N LYS A 65 -2.62 12.92 -1.92
CA LYS A 65 -3.40 11.68 -1.91
C LYS A 65 -4.58 11.73 -0.93
N LEU A 66 -4.35 12.26 0.26
CA LEU A 66 -5.40 12.39 1.28
C LEU A 66 -6.46 13.40 0.86
N GLU A 67 -6.07 14.57 0.35
CA GLU A 67 -7.03 15.58 -0.12
C GLU A 67 -7.91 15.02 -1.23
N ALA A 68 -7.30 14.40 -2.26
CA ALA A 68 -8.05 13.81 -3.37
C ALA A 68 -9.00 12.68 -2.89
N LEU A 69 -8.57 11.86 -1.92
CA LEU A 69 -9.42 10.83 -1.34
C LEU A 69 -10.64 11.45 -0.64
N ILE A 70 -10.42 12.45 0.20
CA ILE A 70 -11.48 13.09 0.98
C ILE A 70 -12.46 13.79 0.04
N GLU A 71 -11.99 14.53 -0.96
CA GLU A 71 -12.83 15.16 -1.98
C GLU A 71 -13.78 14.15 -2.64
N MET A 72 -13.24 13.05 -3.17
CA MET A 72 -14.05 11.98 -3.77
C MET A 72 -15.02 11.34 -2.76
N VAL A 73 -14.59 11.11 -1.52
CA VAL A 73 -15.45 10.50 -0.49
C VAL A 73 -16.61 11.40 -0.10
N LEU A 74 -16.40 12.71 -0.04
CA LEU A 74 -17.46 13.68 0.25
C LEU A 74 -18.51 13.69 -0.86
N GLU A 75 -18.08 13.76 -2.12
CA GLU A 75 -18.98 13.69 -3.29
C GLU A 75 -19.82 12.39 -3.26
N LEU A 76 -19.16 11.25 -3.05
CA LEU A 76 -19.83 9.96 -2.99
C LEU A 76 -20.83 9.86 -1.82
N ALA A 77 -20.47 10.40 -0.65
CA ALA A 77 -21.35 10.40 0.51
C ALA A 77 -22.58 11.29 0.29
N GLU A 78 -22.43 12.45 -0.36
CA GLU A 78 -23.53 13.34 -0.74
C GLU A 78 -24.49 12.67 -1.74
N GLU A 79 -23.95 11.88 -2.67
CA GLU A 79 -24.73 11.11 -3.65
C GLU A 79 -25.35 9.82 -3.06
N GLY A 80 -25.03 9.48 -1.80
CA GLY A 80 -25.52 8.27 -1.13
C GLY A 80 -24.82 6.98 -1.56
N HIS A 81 -23.66 7.09 -2.21
CA HIS A 81 -22.80 5.97 -2.56
C HIS A 81 -21.93 5.54 -1.38
N LYS A 82 -21.58 4.24 -1.35
CA LYS A 82 -20.71 3.68 -0.31
C LYS A 82 -19.35 3.30 -0.85
N ALA A 83 -18.31 3.58 -0.05
CA ALA A 83 -16.92 3.37 -0.39
C ALA A 83 -16.20 2.45 0.61
N LEU A 84 -15.40 1.53 0.08
CA LEU A 84 -14.35 0.84 0.84
C LEU A 84 -13.02 1.57 0.64
N ILE A 85 -12.26 1.71 1.72
CA ILE A 85 -10.92 2.30 1.66
C ILE A 85 -9.93 1.33 2.27
N PHE A 86 -9.02 0.85 1.44
CA PHE A 86 -8.00 -0.12 1.82
C PHE A 86 -6.63 0.53 1.98
N SER A 87 -5.93 0.10 3.02
CA SER A 87 -4.53 0.45 3.23
C SER A 87 -3.73 -0.68 3.86
N GLN A 88 -2.45 -0.84 3.50
CA GLN A 88 -1.53 -1.74 4.21
C GLN A 88 -1.02 -1.10 5.51
N PHE A 89 -0.99 0.23 5.57
CA PHE A 89 -0.58 1.01 6.73
C PHE A 89 -1.79 1.36 7.60
N VAL A 90 -1.89 0.72 8.77
CA VAL A 90 -2.92 1.03 9.78
C VAL A 90 -2.88 2.50 10.18
N GLU A 91 -1.68 3.06 10.29
CA GLU A 91 -1.48 4.49 10.57
C GLU A 91 -2.06 5.40 9.48
N MET A 92 -2.07 4.97 8.22
CA MET A 92 -2.72 5.75 7.15
C MET A 92 -4.24 5.75 7.35
N LEU A 93 -4.82 4.63 7.77
CA LEU A 93 -6.24 4.58 8.14
C LEU A 93 -6.53 5.48 9.34
N SER A 94 -5.64 5.56 10.33
CA SER A 94 -5.75 6.53 11.43
C SER A 94 -5.82 7.97 10.94
N ILE A 95 -4.97 8.35 9.98
CA ILE A 95 -4.97 9.69 9.39
C ILE A 95 -6.28 9.95 8.64
N VAL A 96 -6.74 8.99 7.83
CA VAL A 96 -8.02 9.10 7.11
C VAL A 96 -9.18 9.25 8.08
N ARG A 97 -9.21 8.50 9.19
CA ARG A 97 -10.25 8.63 10.23
C ARG A 97 -10.35 10.04 10.76
N SER A 98 -9.23 10.64 11.15
CA SER A 98 -9.23 12.01 11.66
C SER A 98 -9.79 13.00 10.64
N ARG A 99 -9.44 12.85 9.35
CA ARG A 99 -10.00 13.71 8.30
C ARG A 99 -11.50 13.47 8.04
N LEU A 100 -11.97 12.23 8.13
CA LEU A 100 -13.40 11.93 8.02
C LEU A 100 -14.19 12.54 9.20
N GLU A 101 -13.63 12.48 10.42
CA GLU A 101 -14.22 13.08 11.62
C GLU A 101 -14.33 14.60 11.51
N GLU A 102 -13.30 15.27 10.97
CA GLU A 102 -13.32 16.71 10.70
C GLU A 102 -14.45 17.14 9.76
N HIS A 103 -14.84 16.26 8.82
CA HIS A 103 -15.93 16.50 7.88
C HIS A 103 -17.27 15.89 8.33
N GLY A 104 -17.33 15.29 9.52
CA GLY A 104 -18.53 14.65 10.04
C GLY A 104 -18.97 13.39 9.28
N ILE A 105 -18.08 12.75 8.52
CA ILE A 105 -18.38 11.53 7.76
C ILE A 105 -18.33 10.33 8.68
N VAL A 106 -19.46 9.62 8.78
CA VAL A 106 -19.56 8.37 9.54
C VAL A 106 -18.85 7.25 8.80
N TYR A 107 -18.11 6.43 9.55
CA TYR A 107 -17.37 5.32 8.98
C TYR A 107 -17.33 4.11 9.91
N GLU A 108 -17.06 2.95 9.34
CA GLU A 108 -16.63 1.75 10.05
C GLU A 108 -15.14 1.48 9.83
N TYR A 109 -14.53 0.71 10.74
CA TYR A 109 -13.10 0.42 10.71
C TYR A 109 -12.81 -1.04 11.05
N LEU A 110 -11.93 -1.69 10.28
CA LEU A 110 -11.53 -3.06 10.49
C LEU A 110 -10.04 -3.29 10.24
N ASP A 111 -9.39 -3.86 11.26
CA ASP A 111 -8.03 -4.37 11.19
C ASP A 111 -7.88 -5.76 11.79
N GLY A 112 -6.62 -6.24 11.85
CA GLY A 112 -6.29 -7.54 12.41
C GLY A 112 -6.67 -7.71 13.89
N GLN A 113 -6.82 -6.61 14.64
CA GLN A 113 -7.11 -6.62 16.08
C GLN A 113 -8.62 -6.45 16.39
N THR A 114 -9.42 -6.14 15.37
CA THR A 114 -10.85 -5.89 15.51
C THR A 114 -11.60 -7.17 15.90
N ARG A 115 -12.30 -7.16 17.05
CA ARG A 115 -13.08 -8.29 17.58
C ARG A 115 -14.51 -8.38 17.00
N ASP A 116 -15.21 -7.25 16.90
CA ASP A 116 -16.64 -7.21 16.51
C ASP A 116 -16.87 -7.11 14.99
N ARG A 117 -16.11 -7.87 14.21
CA ARG A 117 -16.08 -7.75 12.73
C ARG A 117 -17.46 -7.84 12.09
N LYS A 118 -18.28 -8.82 12.51
CA LYS A 118 -19.62 -9.03 11.96
C LYS A 118 -20.54 -7.82 12.17
N ARG A 119 -20.52 -7.22 13.37
CA ARG A 119 -21.34 -6.05 13.69
C ARG A 119 -20.99 -4.86 12.80
N ARG A 120 -19.68 -4.62 12.60
CA ARG A 120 -19.18 -3.52 11.77
C ARG A 120 -19.53 -3.71 10.30
N VAL A 121 -19.33 -4.92 9.78
CA VAL A 121 -19.75 -5.28 8.42
C VAL A 121 -21.24 -5.10 8.24
N GLN A 122 -22.05 -5.58 9.20
CA GLN A 122 -23.49 -5.46 9.12
C GLN A 122 -23.94 -3.99 9.14
N ARG A 123 -23.36 -3.17 10.03
CA ARG A 123 -23.64 -1.74 10.06
C ARG A 123 -23.31 -1.09 8.72
N PHE A 124 -22.12 -1.30 8.18
CA PHE A 124 -21.77 -0.77 6.86
C PHE A 124 -22.72 -1.24 5.75
N GLN A 125 -23.20 -2.49 5.79
CA GLN A 125 -24.10 -3.02 4.78
C GLN A 125 -25.50 -2.39 4.89
N ASP A 126 -26.04 -2.32 6.11
CA ASP A 126 -27.46 -2.06 6.36
C ASP A 126 -27.76 -0.57 6.65
N ASP A 127 -26.80 0.19 7.18
CA ASP A 127 -26.97 1.59 7.62
C ASP A 127 -26.67 2.57 6.47
N PRO A 128 -27.65 3.28 5.89
CA PRO A 128 -27.42 4.25 4.82
C PRO A 128 -26.52 5.41 5.26
N ASP A 129 -26.54 5.76 6.55
CA ASP A 129 -25.76 6.86 7.12
C ASP A 129 -24.30 6.46 7.38
N CYS A 130 -23.88 5.25 7.01
CA CYS A 130 -22.50 4.78 7.10
C CYS A 130 -21.89 4.62 5.68
N PRO A 131 -21.42 5.72 5.05
CA PRO A 131 -20.92 5.70 3.68
C PRO A 131 -19.53 5.06 3.52
N VAL A 132 -18.71 5.01 4.57
CA VAL A 132 -17.29 4.60 4.45
C VAL A 132 -16.95 3.40 5.32
N PHE A 133 -16.17 2.46 4.77
CA PHE A 133 -15.54 1.39 5.55
C PHE A 133 -14.03 1.32 5.30
N LEU A 134 -13.27 1.61 6.34
CA LEU A 134 -11.81 1.56 6.37
C LEU A 134 -11.33 0.14 6.71
N ILE A 135 -10.50 -0.45 5.86
CA ILE A 135 -10.05 -1.84 6.03
C ILE A 135 -8.54 -1.96 5.81
N SER A 136 -7.83 -2.53 6.78
CA SER A 136 -6.43 -2.88 6.55
C SER A 136 -6.33 -4.06 5.55
N LEU A 137 -5.41 -4.00 4.59
CA LEU A 137 -5.21 -5.08 3.60
C LEU A 137 -4.89 -6.44 4.27
N LYS A 138 -4.19 -6.42 5.40
CA LYS A 138 -3.91 -7.63 6.20
C LYS A 138 -5.18 -8.27 6.78
N ALA A 139 -6.22 -7.47 7.04
CA ALA A 139 -7.50 -7.95 7.54
C ALA A 139 -8.52 -8.23 6.41
N GLY A 140 -8.24 -7.80 5.18
CA GLY A 140 -9.07 -8.10 4.01
C GLY A 140 -9.14 -9.58 3.62
N GLY A 141 -8.14 -10.38 4.01
CA GLY A 141 -8.06 -11.82 3.70
C GLY A 141 -9.08 -12.73 4.43
N LEU A 142 -10.01 -12.17 5.19
CA LEU A 142 -10.86 -12.91 6.14
C LEU A 142 -12.25 -13.28 5.61
N GLY A 143 -12.52 -13.10 4.31
CA GLY A 143 -13.78 -13.55 3.70
C GLY A 143 -14.99 -12.66 4.04
N LEU A 144 -14.79 -11.34 4.09
CA LEU A 144 -15.87 -10.37 4.31
C LEU A 144 -16.79 -10.28 3.08
N ASN A 145 -18.09 -10.06 3.31
CA ASN A 145 -19.08 -9.79 2.26
C ASN A 145 -19.44 -8.30 2.33
N LEU A 146 -19.01 -7.51 1.35
CA LEU A 146 -19.09 -6.04 1.37
C LEU A 146 -19.78 -5.51 0.11
N THR A 147 -20.93 -6.09 -0.20
CA THR A 147 -21.72 -5.81 -1.40
C THR A 147 -22.37 -4.43 -1.40
N ALA A 148 -22.52 -3.75 -0.27
CA ALA A 148 -23.12 -2.41 -0.27
C ALA A 148 -22.20 -1.35 -0.91
N ALA A 149 -20.90 -1.64 -1.07
CA ALA A 149 -19.95 -0.72 -1.68
C ALA A 149 -19.99 -0.75 -3.20
N GLU A 150 -19.96 0.43 -3.79
CA GLU A 150 -19.82 0.66 -5.24
C GLU A 150 -18.44 1.17 -5.59
N TYR A 151 -17.74 1.78 -4.62
CA TYR A 151 -16.43 2.38 -4.80
C TYR A 151 -15.40 1.69 -3.90
N VAL A 152 -14.23 1.40 -4.46
CA VAL A 152 -13.11 0.79 -3.74
C VAL A 152 -11.86 1.61 -3.97
N PHE A 153 -11.33 2.22 -2.91
CA PHE A 153 -10.07 2.95 -2.93
C PHE A 153 -8.95 2.10 -2.35
N ILE A 154 -7.83 1.99 -3.07
CA ILE A 154 -6.59 1.36 -2.62
C ILE A 154 -5.56 2.47 -2.45
N LEU A 155 -5.27 2.84 -1.21
CA LEU A 155 -4.42 4.00 -0.91
C LEU A 155 -2.94 3.74 -1.18
N ASP A 156 -2.47 2.52 -0.98
CA ASP A 156 -1.04 2.21 -0.97
C ASP A 156 -0.76 0.88 -1.68
N PRO A 157 -0.65 0.90 -3.02
CA PRO A 157 -0.62 -0.29 -3.87
C PRO A 157 0.33 -1.36 -3.36
N TRP A 158 -0.16 -2.58 -3.17
CA TRP A 158 0.61 -3.69 -2.67
C TRP A 158 1.31 -4.39 -3.83
N TRP A 159 2.62 -4.63 -3.65
CA TRP A 159 3.49 -5.48 -4.48
C TRP A 159 2.84 -6.70 -5.12
N ASN A 160 1.86 -7.36 -4.49
CA ASN A 160 1.14 -8.49 -5.05
C ASN A 160 -0.26 -8.07 -5.55
N PRO A 161 -0.48 -7.94 -6.87
CA PRO A 161 -1.79 -7.58 -7.44
C PRO A 161 -2.90 -8.55 -7.07
N ALA A 162 -2.60 -9.83 -6.82
CA ALA A 162 -3.61 -10.82 -6.46
C ALA A 162 -4.30 -10.48 -5.13
N VAL A 163 -3.59 -9.82 -4.19
CA VAL A 163 -4.21 -9.46 -2.92
C VAL A 163 -5.14 -8.26 -3.06
N GLU A 164 -4.80 -7.31 -3.93
CA GLU A 164 -5.69 -6.21 -4.29
C GLU A 164 -6.94 -6.74 -4.99
N GLN A 165 -6.76 -7.62 -5.97
CA GLN A 165 -7.88 -8.24 -6.68
C GLN A 165 -8.78 -9.00 -5.71
N GLN A 166 -8.20 -9.77 -4.78
CA GLN A 166 -8.96 -10.47 -3.76
C GLN A 166 -9.76 -9.52 -2.86
N ALA A 167 -9.25 -8.32 -2.58
CA ALA A 167 -9.96 -7.31 -1.81
C ALA A 167 -11.12 -6.70 -2.61
N ILE A 168 -10.90 -6.39 -3.90
CA ILE A 168 -11.93 -5.91 -4.82
C ILE A 168 -13.03 -6.96 -5.00
N ASP A 169 -12.67 -8.23 -5.19
CA ASP A 169 -13.60 -9.35 -5.35
C ASP A 169 -14.54 -9.55 -4.14
N ARG A 170 -14.29 -8.90 -2.99
CA ARG A 170 -15.24 -8.91 -1.84
C ARG A 170 -16.43 -7.96 -1.99
N THR A 171 -16.32 -7.01 -2.90
CA THR A 171 -17.40 -6.09 -3.29
C THR A 171 -18.19 -6.64 -4.47
N HIS A 172 -17.52 -7.37 -5.37
CA HIS A 172 -18.14 -8.08 -6.46
C HIS A 172 -18.63 -9.47 -6.02
N ARG A 173 -19.94 -9.62 -5.83
CA ARG A 173 -20.56 -10.94 -5.64
C ARG A 173 -21.58 -11.23 -6.72
N ILE A 174 -21.68 -12.51 -7.12
CA ILE A 174 -22.66 -13.01 -8.07
C ILE A 174 -24.06 -12.63 -7.57
N GLY A 175 -24.82 -11.90 -8.40
CA GLY A 175 -26.14 -11.35 -8.06
C GLY A 175 -26.17 -9.84 -7.81
N GLN A 176 -25.00 -9.20 -7.70
CA GLN A 176 -24.89 -7.73 -7.67
C GLN A 176 -25.15 -7.14 -9.06
N THR A 177 -26.09 -6.19 -9.17
CA THR A 177 -26.41 -5.50 -10.43
C THR A 177 -25.69 -4.17 -10.59
N ARG A 178 -25.07 -3.64 -9.53
CA ARG A 178 -24.34 -2.37 -9.53
C ARG A 178 -22.89 -2.57 -9.97
N HIS A 179 -22.40 -1.63 -10.78
CA HIS A 179 -21.00 -1.58 -11.18
C HIS A 179 -20.13 -1.22 -9.98
N VAL A 180 -19.00 -1.91 -9.80
CA VAL A 180 -17.98 -1.53 -8.81
C VAL A 180 -16.84 -0.81 -9.52
N PHE A 181 -16.46 0.34 -8.98
CA PHE A 181 -15.31 1.12 -9.42
C PHE A 181 -14.15 0.94 -8.45
N ALA A 182 -13.00 0.49 -8.95
CA ALA A 182 -11.79 0.33 -8.16
C ALA A 182 -10.75 1.40 -8.55
N TYR A 183 -10.37 2.24 -7.58
CA TYR A 183 -9.41 3.32 -7.72
C TYR A 183 -8.12 2.96 -7.00
N ARG A 184 -7.03 2.83 -7.76
CA ARG A 184 -5.68 2.67 -7.20
C ARG A 184 -5.02 4.05 -7.12
N MET A 185 -4.79 4.54 -5.90
CA MET A 185 -4.21 5.88 -5.70
C MET A 185 -2.68 5.82 -5.73
N ILE A 186 -2.10 6.34 -6.81
CA ILE A 186 -0.66 6.34 -7.07
C ILE A 186 -0.15 7.78 -7.07
N CYS A 187 0.84 8.08 -6.23
CA CYS A 187 1.51 9.37 -6.28
C CYS A 187 2.55 9.39 -7.42
N GLN A 188 2.42 10.34 -8.35
CA GLN A 188 3.33 10.49 -9.49
C GLN A 188 4.75 10.88 -9.04
N ASP A 189 5.76 10.50 -9.82
CA ASP A 189 7.18 10.72 -9.58
C ASP A 189 7.73 10.10 -8.28
N THR A 190 6.94 9.24 -7.64
CA THR A 190 7.31 8.54 -6.41
C THR A 190 7.67 7.07 -6.63
N VAL A 191 8.04 6.40 -5.54
CA VAL A 191 8.26 4.96 -5.56
C VAL A 191 6.98 4.18 -5.88
N GLU A 192 5.80 4.73 -5.62
CA GLU A 192 4.53 4.05 -5.91
C GLU A 192 4.29 3.89 -7.41
N GLN A 193 4.56 4.94 -8.19
CA GLN A 193 4.48 4.88 -9.66
C GLN A 193 5.43 3.81 -10.20
N ARG A 194 6.68 3.79 -9.72
CA ARG A 194 7.68 2.81 -10.14
C ARG A 194 7.29 1.38 -9.78
N ILE A 195 6.64 1.18 -8.63
CA ILE A 195 6.10 -0.12 -8.23
C ILE A 195 4.99 -0.53 -9.20
N ALA A 196 4.05 0.36 -9.51
CA ALA A 196 2.98 0.08 -10.46
C ALA A 196 3.53 -0.28 -11.85
N GLU A 197 4.47 0.49 -12.38
CA GLU A 197 5.16 0.20 -13.65
C GLU A 197 5.91 -1.14 -13.64
N LEU A 198 6.48 -1.52 -12.50
CA LEU A 198 7.13 -2.83 -12.35
C LEU A 198 6.10 -3.96 -12.34
N GLN A 199 4.95 -3.77 -11.68
CA GLN A 199 3.86 -4.74 -11.67
C GLN A 199 3.28 -4.96 -13.07
N ASP A 200 3.05 -3.90 -13.81
CA ASP A 200 2.50 -3.98 -15.17
C ASP A 200 3.46 -4.71 -16.11
N ARG A 201 4.77 -4.42 -16.03
CA ARG A 201 5.79 -5.17 -16.77
C ARG A 201 5.82 -6.65 -16.38
N LYS A 202 5.81 -6.96 -15.08
CA LYS A 202 5.82 -8.36 -14.62
C LYS A 202 4.55 -9.11 -15.02
N ARG A 203 3.38 -8.43 -15.05
CA ARG A 203 2.13 -9.01 -15.53
C ARG A 203 2.20 -9.33 -17.01
N GLN A 204 2.66 -8.40 -17.84
CA GLN A 204 2.83 -8.64 -19.28
C GLN A 204 3.76 -9.83 -19.57
N LEU A 205 4.83 -9.98 -18.77
CA LEU A 205 5.76 -11.10 -18.89
C LEU A 205 5.16 -12.43 -18.37
N ALA A 206 4.38 -12.40 -17.29
CA ALA A 206 3.70 -13.58 -16.75
C ALA A 206 2.54 -14.04 -17.64
N ASP A 207 1.80 -13.12 -18.25
CA ASP A 207 0.78 -13.42 -19.24
C ASP A 207 1.40 -14.02 -20.51
N ALA A 208 2.65 -13.65 -20.82
CA ALA A 208 3.43 -14.25 -21.91
C ALA A 208 4.05 -15.62 -21.55
N ILE A 209 4.13 -15.98 -20.27
CA ILE A 209 4.76 -17.21 -19.76
C ILE A 209 3.80 -17.86 -18.75
N VAL A 210 2.88 -18.69 -19.24
CA VAL A 210 1.89 -19.37 -18.41
C VAL A 210 2.57 -20.16 -17.28
N GLY A 211 2.30 -19.77 -16.03
CA GLY A 211 2.49 -20.58 -14.82
C GLY A 211 3.83 -20.43 -14.10
N GLY A 212 3.89 -19.55 -13.11
CA GLY A 212 5.02 -19.48 -12.18
C GLY A 212 4.76 -18.59 -10.95
N ASP A 213 5.12 -19.11 -9.78
CA ASP A 213 4.84 -18.64 -8.42
C ASP A 213 5.10 -17.12 -8.18
N GLN A 214 4.12 -16.42 -7.59
CA GLN A 214 4.02 -14.95 -7.51
C GLN A 214 4.51 -14.39 -6.16
N SER A 215 5.79 -14.54 -5.83
CA SER A 215 6.42 -13.74 -4.77
C SER A 215 7.32 -12.64 -5.36
N PRO A 216 6.78 -11.44 -5.64
CA PRO A 216 7.49 -10.39 -6.39
C PRO A 216 8.75 -9.87 -5.69
N LEU A 217 8.85 -9.99 -4.36
CA LEU A 217 9.99 -9.52 -3.55
C LEU A 217 11.20 -10.46 -3.61
N ARG A 218 11.00 -11.78 -3.78
CA ARG A 218 12.12 -12.74 -3.86
C ARG A 218 12.87 -12.68 -5.20
N ASN A 219 12.25 -12.09 -6.22
CA ASN A 219 12.78 -11.98 -7.58
C ASN A 219 12.96 -10.51 -8.00
N LEU A 220 13.32 -9.61 -7.08
CA LEU A 220 13.75 -8.26 -7.45
C LEU A 220 15.23 -8.32 -7.84
N SER A 221 15.53 -8.00 -9.09
CA SER A 221 16.92 -7.86 -9.52
C SER A 221 17.56 -6.60 -8.92
N ARG A 222 18.88 -6.53 -8.94
CA ARG A 222 19.60 -5.30 -8.55
C ARG A 222 19.14 -4.11 -9.40
N ASP A 223 18.94 -4.31 -10.69
CA ASP A 223 18.49 -3.28 -11.62
C ASP A 223 17.06 -2.78 -11.28
N ASP A 224 16.18 -3.67 -10.81
CA ASP A 224 14.84 -3.29 -10.34
C ASP A 224 14.94 -2.41 -9.09
N LEU A 225 15.84 -2.74 -8.16
CA LEU A 225 16.07 -1.96 -6.96
C LEU A 225 16.66 -0.59 -7.28
N GLU A 226 17.61 -0.53 -8.22
CA GLU A 226 18.17 0.74 -8.70
C GLU A 226 17.10 1.62 -9.34
N ARG A 227 16.21 1.05 -10.16
CA ARG A 227 15.07 1.78 -10.75
C ARG A 227 14.09 2.28 -9.70
N LEU A 228 13.80 1.50 -8.66
CA LEU A 228 12.89 1.91 -7.58
C LEU A 228 13.46 3.09 -6.77
N LEU A 229 14.79 3.14 -6.62
CA LEU A 229 15.50 4.12 -5.80
C LEU A 229 16.03 5.33 -6.60
N SER A 230 16.16 5.22 -7.93
CA SER A 230 16.65 6.26 -8.83
C SER A 230 15.70 7.45 -8.84
#